data_AF-A0A354CLA9-F1
#
_entry.id   AF-A0A354CLA9-F1
#
_cell.length_a   1.000
_cell.length_b   1.000
_cell.length_c   1.000
_cell.angle_alpha   90.00
_cell.angle_beta   90.00
_cell.angle_gamma   90.00
#
_symmetry.space_group_name_H-M   'P 1'
#
loop_
_entity.id
_entity.type
_entity.pdbx_description
1 polymer ?
#
loop_
_entity_poly.entity_id
_entity_poly.type
_entity_poly.pdbx_seq_one_letter_code
_entity_poly.pdbx_strand_id
1 'polypeptide(L)' 'AAISTGTMGSGGIGIIRISGDEAIEVADRLFRGVSGKKLADCASHTIHYGTIVKDDKVLDEVLV' A
#
# COMPACT_ATOMS: atom_id res chain seq x y z
N ALA A 1 -2.71 10.43 -6.17
CA ALA A 1 -1.62 9.42 -6.06
C ALA A 1 -0.51 9.76 -7.04
N ALA A 2 0.74 9.43 -6.72
CA ALA A 2 1.90 9.66 -7.60
C ALA A 2 2.94 8.53 -7.47
N ILE A 3 3.68 8.25 -8.55
CA ILE A 3 4.87 7.40 -8.52
C ILE A 3 6.01 8.25 -7.93
N SER A 4 6.62 7.78 -6.84
CA SER A 4 7.61 8.53 -6.06
C SER A 4 9.05 8.04 -6.26
N THR A 5 9.28 7.05 -7.11
CA THR A 5 10.63 6.56 -7.43
C THR A 5 11.29 7.34 -8.56
N GLY A 6 12.57 7.66 -8.40
CA GLY A 6 13.36 8.44 -9.35
C GLY A 6 13.85 7.68 -10.60
N THR A 7 13.76 6.35 -10.61
CA THR A 7 14.15 5.52 -11.76
C THR A 7 12.93 5.02 -12.51
N MET A 8 12.79 5.42 -13.78
CA MET A 8 11.75 4.90 -14.69
C MET A 8 12.06 3.50 -15.27
N GLY A 9 13.18 2.88 -14.89
CA GLY A 9 13.62 1.53 -15.32
C GLY A 9 13.45 0.43 -14.25
N SER A 10 14.21 -0.67 -14.36
CA SER A 10 14.19 -1.80 -13.41
C SER A 10 14.84 -1.44 -12.05
N GLY A 11 14.04 -0.94 -11.13
CA GLY A 11 14.40 -0.84 -9.71
C GLY A 11 13.81 -2.00 -8.92
N GLY A 12 14.51 -2.49 -7.90
CA GLY A 12 13.99 -3.57 -7.03
C GLY A 12 12.77 -3.18 -6.20
N ILE A 13 12.44 -1.89 -6.13
CA ILE A 13 11.33 -1.34 -5.34
C ILE A 13 10.69 -0.16 -6.08
N GLY A 14 9.36 -0.16 -6.16
CA GLY A 14 8.50 0.96 -6.57
C GLY A 14 7.80 1.59 -5.35
N ILE A 15 7.61 2.92 -5.34
CA ILE A 15 6.90 3.62 -4.26
C ILE A 15 5.72 4.38 -4.87
N ILE A 16 4.51 4.06 -4.43
CA ILE A 16 3.28 4.80 -4.74
C ILE A 16 2.89 5.61 -3.50
N ARG A 17 2.86 6.94 -3.63
CA ARG A 17 2.43 7.83 -2.54
C ARG A 17 1.01 8.31 -2.77
N ILE A 18 0.19 8.18 -1.74
CA ILE A 18 -1.18 8.71 -1.67
C ILE A 18 -1.23 9.71 -0.51
N SER A 19 -1.93 10.82 -0.70
CA SER A 19 -2.03 11.89 0.29
C SER A 19 -3.38 12.59 0.14
N GLY A 20 -3.88 13.16 1.23
CA GLY A 20 -5.23 13.70 1.36
C GLY A 20 -6.00 12.98 2.47
N ASP A 21 -7.15 13.54 2.84
CA ASP A 21 -7.94 13.08 3.99
C ASP A 21 -8.44 11.63 3.82
N GLU A 22 -8.64 11.19 2.57
CA GLU A 22 -9.12 9.84 2.22
C GLU A 22 -7.98 8.84 1.94
N ALA A 23 -6.70 9.23 2.12
CA ALA A 23 -5.57 8.41 1.66
C ALA A 23 -5.51 7.02 2.31
N ILE A 24 -5.73 6.95 3.63
CA ILE A 24 -5.75 5.68 4.36
C ILE A 24 -6.97 4.85 3.95
N GLU A 25 -8.14 5.46 3.84
CA GLU A 25 -9.36 4.75 3.45
C GLU A 25 -9.24 4.12 2.06
N VAL A 26 -8.71 4.87 1.09
CA VAL A 26 -8.48 4.37 -0.27
C VAL A 26 -7.48 3.21 -0.28
N ALA A 27 -6.39 3.31 0.48
CA ALA A 27 -5.40 2.25 0.59
C ALA A 27 -5.97 1.00 1.26
N ASP A 28 -6.76 1.16 2.33
CA ASP A 28 -7.32 0.09 3.15
C ASP A 28 -8.35 -0.77 2.39
N ARG A 29 -9.02 -0.20 1.39
CA ARG A 29 -9.94 -0.95 0.50
C ARG A 29 -9.23 -2.00 -0.36
N LEU A 30 -7.96 -1.78 -0.67
CA LEU A 30 -7.16 -2.64 -1.55
C LEU A 30 -6.13 -3.47 -0.77
N PHE A 31 -5.66 -2.95 0.36
CA PHE A 31 -4.66 -3.62 1.18
C PHE A 31 -5.28 -4.75 2.03
N ARG A 32 -4.64 -5.91 1.98
CA ARG A 32 -4.93 -7.03 2.88
C ARG A 32 -3.66 -7.35 3.68
N GLY A 33 -3.63 -6.91 4.93
CA GLY A 33 -2.52 -7.18 5.84
C GLY A 33 -2.44 -8.65 6.24
N VAL A 34 -1.23 -9.22 6.32
CA VAL A 34 -1.04 -10.62 6.74
C VAL A 34 -1.55 -10.87 8.17
N SER A 35 -1.49 -9.84 9.02
CA SER A 35 -2.03 -9.88 10.38
C SER A 35 -3.56 -9.77 10.46
N GLY A 36 -4.24 -9.50 9.34
CA GLY A 36 -5.68 -9.23 9.29
C GLY A 36 -6.09 -7.84 9.77
N LYS A 37 -5.13 -6.99 10.20
CA LYS A 37 -5.41 -5.60 10.58
C LYS A 37 -5.64 -4.72 9.36
N LYS A 38 -6.59 -3.79 9.52
CA LYS A 38 -6.79 -2.67 8.60
C LYS A 38 -5.76 -1.58 8.85
N LEU A 39 -5.38 -0.85 7.81
CA LEU A 39 -4.49 0.31 7.90
C LEU A 39 -5.07 1.41 8.78
N ALA A 40 -6.41 1.56 8.80
CA ALA A 40 -7.09 2.54 9.66
C ALA A 40 -6.91 2.25 11.17
N ASP A 41 -6.65 1.00 11.55
CA ASP A 41 -6.46 0.57 12.94
C ASP A 41 -4.97 0.54 13.35
N CYS A 42 -4.07 0.86 12.42
CA CYS A 42 -2.64 0.85 12.66
C CYS A 42 -2.14 2.17 13.24
N ALA A 43 -1.09 2.09 14.05
CA ALA A 43 -0.42 3.28 14.54
C ALA A 43 0.23 4.03 13.37
N SER A 44 0.38 5.35 13.51
CA SER A 44 1.13 6.13 12.53
C SER A 44 2.62 5.79 12.60
N HIS A 45 3.34 5.99 11.49
CA HIS A 45 4.79 5.76 11.37
C HIS A 45 5.24 4.31 11.62
N THR A 46 4.39 3.34 11.29
CA THR A 46 4.72 1.91 11.30
C THR A 46 4.59 1.32 9.90
N ILE A 47 5.27 0.19 9.66
CA ILE A 47 5.24 -0.53 8.38
C ILE A 47 4.41 -1.80 8.55
N HIS A 48 3.56 -2.08 7.57
CA HIS A 48 2.68 -3.23 7.52
C HIS A 48 2.89 -4.03 6.24
N TYR A 49 3.22 -5.31 6.40
CA TYR A 49 3.35 -6.25 5.29
C TYR A 49 1.99 -6.85 4.92
N GLY A 50 1.73 -6.93 3.62
CA GLY A 50 0.48 -7.43 3.09
C GLY A 50 0.49 -7.54 1.58
N THR A 51 -0.71 -7.70 1.03
CA THR A 51 -0.93 -7.78 -0.41
C THR A 51 -1.91 -6.72 -0.86
N ILE A 52 -1.72 -6.19 -2.06
CA ILE A 52 -2.76 -5.41 -2.74
C ILE A 52 -3.62 -6.37 -3.55
N VAL A 53 -4.92 -6.39 -3.26
CA VAL A 53 -5.88 -7.30 -3.88
C VAL A 53 -6.98 -6.50 -4.58
N LYS A 54 -7.30 -6.88 -5.82
CA LYS A 54 -8.41 -6.33 -6.58
C LYS A 54 -9.14 -7.46 -7.30
N ASP A 55 -10.47 -7.48 -7.22
CA ASP A 55 -11.33 -8.49 -7.86
C ASP A 55 -10.86 -9.94 -7.55
N ASP A 56 -10.55 -10.19 -6.27
CA ASP A 56 -9.98 -11.43 -5.71
C ASP A 56 -8.66 -11.90 -6.33
N LYS A 57 -7.99 -11.04 -7.09
CA LYS A 57 -6.65 -11.27 -7.63
C LYS A 57 -5.62 -10.49 -6.82
N VAL A 58 -4.58 -11.18 -6.38
CA VAL A 58 -3.38 -10.55 -5.81
C VAL A 58 -2.63 -9.84 -6.93
N LEU A 59 -2.42 -8.53 -6.75
CA LEU A 59 -1.67 -7.71 -7.70
C LEU A 59 -0.19 -7.68 -7.34
N ASP A 60 0.13 -7.48 -6.07
CA ASP A 60 1.51 -7.40 -5.58
C ASP A 60 1.61 -7.63 -4.07
N GLU A 61 2.82 -7.95 -3.62
CA GLU A 61 3.22 -7.97 -2.21
C GLU A 61 3.85 -6.64 -1.85
N VAL A 62 3.39 -6.01 -0.76
CA VAL A 62 3.75 -4.63 -0.45
C VAL A 62 4.08 -4.42 1.02
N LEU A 63 4.78 -3.31 1.27
CA LEU A 63 4.96 -2.69 2.58
C LEU A 63 4.24 -1.35 2.55
N VAL A 64 3.28 -1.15 3.47
CA VAL A 64 2.49 0.08 3.61
C VAL A 64 2.75 0.73 4.95
#